data_AF-A0A349WXT8-F1
#
_entry.id   AF-A0A349WXT8-F1
#
_cell.length_a   1.000
_cell.length_b   1.000
_cell.length_c   1.000
_cell.angle_alpha   90.00
_cell.angle_beta   90.00
_cell.angle_gamma   90.00
#
_symmetry.space_group_name_H-M   'P 1'
#
loop_
_entity.id
_entity.type
_entity.pdbx_description
1 polymer ?
#
loop_
_entity_poly.entity_id
_entity_poly.type
_entity_poly.pdbx_seq_one_letter_code
_entity_poly.pdbx_strand_id
1 'polypeptide(L)'
;MGTAKNTQQLAQDLAKQIAQEPLEILREAGKQVAGGEQDTKSQDIIQPPDIQSSESRPKTTHYQNELQDKAKSSRRMEALNQEIADIRKQDLFNDLQSRIAEGEDIPLENYTELSMEQRQVLKAQEEAVKNRIDEEQNTGLNEIPAIHSKPSRRFGAGQRHEAEKQQTRVEKPIPPSG
;
A
#
# COMPACT_ATOMS: atom_id res chain seq x y z
N MET A 1 -32.54 21.62 33.32
CA MET A 1 -31.86 22.82 32.79
C MET A 1 -30.90 23.34 33.86
N GLY A 2 -29.61 23.56 33.57
CA GLY A 2 -28.73 24.21 34.55
C GLY A 2 -27.20 24.22 34.32
N THR A 3 -26.63 23.52 33.33
CA THR A 3 -25.17 23.37 33.24
C THR A 3 -24.46 24.33 32.27
N ALA A 4 -25.16 24.87 31.27
CA ALA A 4 -24.53 25.67 30.20
C ALA A 4 -24.18 27.12 30.59
N LYS A 5 -24.86 27.72 31.57
CA LYS A 5 -24.54 29.09 32.05
C LYS A 5 -23.24 29.14 32.87
N ASN A 6 -22.87 28.02 33.47
CA ASN A 6 -21.73 27.92 34.38
C ASN A 6 -20.39 27.84 33.62
N THR A 7 -20.37 27.21 32.44
CA THR A 7 -19.15 27.08 31.62
C THR A 7 -18.73 28.42 31.00
N GLN A 8 -19.66 29.28 30.62
CA GLN A 8 -19.36 30.61 30.10
C GLN A 8 -18.74 31.52 31.18
N GLN A 9 -19.24 31.46 32.42
CA GLN A 9 -18.69 32.21 33.54
C GLN A 9 -17.29 31.71 33.91
N LEU A 10 -17.10 30.39 33.95
CA LEU A 10 -15.80 29.76 34.19
C LEU A 10 -14.76 30.17 33.13
N ALA A 11 -15.15 30.23 31.85
CA ALA A 11 -14.26 30.68 30.79
C ALA A 11 -13.89 32.16 30.91
N GLN A 12 -14.84 33.01 31.34
CA GLN A 12 -14.56 34.44 31.55
C GLN A 12 -13.63 34.68 32.74
N ASP A 13 -13.78 33.92 33.83
CA ASP A 13 -12.91 34.04 35.00
C ASP A 13 -11.51 33.50 34.72
N LEU A 14 -11.41 32.39 33.98
CA LEU A 14 -10.13 31.87 33.48
C LEU A 14 -9.43 32.90 32.58
N ALA A 15 -10.17 33.55 31.67
CA ALA A 15 -9.61 34.57 30.79
C ALA A 15 -9.12 35.81 31.57
N LYS A 16 -9.84 36.23 32.60
CA LYS A 16 -9.40 37.33 33.49
C LYS A 16 -8.15 36.95 34.26
N GLN A 17 -8.06 35.71 34.75
CA GLN A 17 -6.88 35.22 35.44
C GLN A 17 -5.66 35.17 34.51
N ILE A 18 -5.84 34.73 33.26
CA ILE A 18 -4.80 34.76 32.24
C ILE A 18 -4.36 36.20 31.90
N ALA A 19 -5.29 37.15 31.89
CA ALA A 19 -4.98 38.55 31.63
C ALA A 19 -4.19 39.21 32.78
N GLN A 20 -4.43 38.80 34.02
CA GLN A 20 -3.75 39.35 35.20
C GLN A 20 -2.37 38.73 35.43
N GLU A 21 -2.21 37.42 35.17
CA GLU A 21 -0.98 36.68 35.47
C GLU A 21 -0.47 35.86 34.27
N PRO A 22 -0.30 36.46 33.08
CA PRO A 22 0.06 35.71 31.87
C PRO A 22 1.42 35.01 32.00
N LEU A 23 2.37 35.62 32.71
CA LEU A 23 3.73 35.09 32.87
C LEU A 23 3.80 33.90 33.84
N GLU A 24 2.93 33.87 34.85
CA GLU A 24 2.92 32.77 35.83
C GLU A 24 2.30 31.51 35.25
N ILE A 25 1.23 31.68 34.47
CA ILE A 25 0.60 30.57 33.74
C ILE A 25 1.55 30.01 32.68
N LEU A 26 2.28 30.86 31.95
CA LEU A 26 3.30 30.39 31.00
C LEU A 26 4.44 29.66 31.72
N ARG A 27 4.85 30.12 32.90
CA ARG A 27 5.86 29.46 33.72
C ARG A 27 5.38 28.10 34.22
N GLU A 28 4.13 28.01 34.70
CA GLU A 28 3.53 26.78 35.21
C GLU A 28 3.29 25.77 34.08
N ALA A 29 2.72 26.20 32.95
CA ALA A 29 2.58 25.38 31.75
C ALA A 29 3.94 24.92 31.21
N GLY A 30 4.94 25.81 31.25
CA GLY A 30 6.33 25.48 30.90
C GLY A 30 6.91 24.37 31.79
N LYS A 31 6.60 24.37 33.09
CA LYS A 31 7.01 23.30 34.01
C LYS A 31 6.32 21.96 33.71
N GLN A 32 5.03 21.97 33.32
CA GLN A 32 4.31 20.75 32.92
C GLN A 32 4.82 20.18 31.58
N VAL A 33 5.16 21.03 30.61
CA VAL A 33 5.67 20.60 29.30
C VAL A 33 7.14 20.16 29.37
N ALA A 34 7.95 20.78 30.24
CA ALA A 34 9.36 20.43 30.41
C ALA A 34 9.58 19.18 31.29
N GLY A 35 8.53 18.55 31.81
CA GLY A 35 8.65 17.34 32.64
C GLY A 35 9.22 17.62 34.03
N GLY A 36 8.73 18.65 34.73
CA GLY A 36 9.12 18.93 36.11
C GLY A 36 8.54 17.89 37.08
N GLU A 37 9.43 17.19 37.79
CA GLU A 37 9.10 16.28 38.89
C GLU A 37 8.28 17.01 39.98
N GLN A 38 7.21 16.36 40.43
CA GLN A 38 6.43 16.80 41.59
C GLN A 38 7.26 16.62 42.86
N ASP A 39 7.73 17.71 43.46
CA ASP A 39 8.13 17.71 44.88
C ASP A 39 7.08 18.42 45.73
N THR A 40 6.50 17.63 46.62
CA THR A 40 5.53 18.02 47.64
C THR A 40 6.20 18.84 48.76
N LYS A 41 5.68 20.06 48.98
CA LYS A 41 5.67 20.89 50.21
C LYS A 41 6.58 20.52 51.40
N SER A 42 7.38 21.49 51.87
CA SER A 42 7.66 21.79 53.30
C SER A 42 8.26 23.20 53.48
N GLN A 43 8.09 23.75 54.69
CA GLN A 43 7.97 25.17 55.08
C GLN A 43 9.26 26.00 55.27
N ASP A 44 9.08 27.33 55.20
CA ASP A 44 9.71 28.46 55.91
C ASP A 44 11.16 28.36 56.43
N ILE A 45 12.09 29.17 55.86
CA ILE A 45 13.14 29.93 56.59
C ILE A 45 13.43 31.27 55.86
N ILE A 46 13.58 32.33 56.66
CA ILE A 46 13.81 33.75 56.34
C ILE A 46 15.26 34.05 55.89
N GLN A 47 15.39 35.07 55.01
CA GLN A 47 16.47 36.05 54.75
C GLN A 47 17.30 35.96 53.44
N PRO A 48 17.40 37.07 52.66
CA PRO A 48 18.39 37.30 51.58
C PRO A 48 19.67 37.94 52.19
N PRO A 49 20.87 37.90 51.56
CA PRO A 49 21.17 38.77 50.41
C PRO A 49 22.11 38.18 49.33
N ASP A 50 22.08 38.82 48.16
CA ASP A 50 23.06 38.93 47.08
C ASP A 50 24.14 37.85 46.89
N ILE A 51 24.25 37.32 45.67
CA ILE A 51 25.45 37.44 44.82
C ILE A 51 25.07 37.10 43.37
N GLN A 52 25.39 38.04 42.49
CA GLN A 52 25.39 37.93 41.04
C GLN A 52 26.11 36.66 40.58
N SER A 53 25.44 35.81 39.78
CA SER A 53 26.18 34.91 38.90
C SER A 53 25.36 34.50 37.68
N SER A 54 25.82 34.98 36.53
CA SER A 54 25.60 34.46 35.17
C SER A 54 24.26 34.78 34.48
N GLU A 55 24.13 36.06 34.08
CA GLU A 55 23.64 36.43 32.75
C GLU A 55 24.48 35.73 31.66
N SER A 56 24.27 34.42 31.45
CA SER A 56 24.86 33.72 30.30
C SER A 56 24.16 32.40 30.00
N ARG A 57 22.83 32.38 29.82
CA ARG A 57 22.13 31.25 29.17
C ARG A 57 20.71 31.64 28.69
N PRO A 58 20.62 32.30 27.53
CA PRO A 58 19.57 31.90 26.58
C PRO A 58 20.08 31.60 25.16
N LYS A 59 21.36 31.88 24.86
CA LYS A 59 21.89 31.73 23.49
C LYS A 59 22.12 30.27 23.07
N THR A 60 22.52 29.41 24.01
CA THR A 60 22.78 27.99 23.73
C THR A 60 21.51 27.19 23.44
N THR A 61 20.40 27.49 24.12
CA THR A 61 19.10 26.84 23.90
C THR A 61 18.48 27.26 22.57
N HIS A 62 18.56 28.55 22.20
CA HIS A 62 18.04 29.02 20.92
C HIS A 62 18.76 28.38 19.73
N TYR A 63 20.10 28.29 19.79
CA TYR A 63 20.90 27.65 18.75
C TYR A 63 20.59 26.14 18.61
N GLN A 64 20.38 25.44 19.73
CA GLN A 64 19.98 24.03 19.70
C GLN A 64 18.60 23.82 19.08
N ASN A 65 17.63 24.69 19.39
CA ASN A 65 16.30 24.64 18.79
C ASN A 65 16.34 24.90 17.27
N GLU A 66 17.09 25.91 16.83
CA GLU A 66 17.28 26.18 15.39
C GLU A 66 17.91 25.00 14.65
N LEU A 67 18.89 24.33 15.25
CA LEU A 67 19.50 23.13 14.66
C LEU A 67 18.50 21.98 14.57
N GLN A 68 17.67 21.78 15.60
CA GLN A 68 16.62 20.76 15.57
C GLN A 68 15.56 21.07 14.52
N ASP A 69 15.16 22.34 14.38
CA ASP A 69 14.16 22.76 13.41
C ASP A 69 14.70 22.66 11.98
N LYS A 70 15.97 23.01 11.75
CA LYS A 70 16.67 22.75 10.48
C LYS A 70 16.75 21.25 10.17
N ALA A 71 17.06 20.42 11.16
CA ALA A 71 17.12 18.97 10.94
C ALA A 71 15.74 18.35 10.65
N LYS A 72 14.68 18.81 11.34
CA LYS A 72 13.29 18.38 11.10
C LYS A 72 12.80 18.83 9.73
N SER A 73 13.03 20.10 9.37
CA SER A 73 12.65 20.64 8.06
C SER A 73 13.42 19.96 6.93
N SER A 74 14.71 19.68 7.09
CA SER A 74 15.49 18.92 6.12
C SER A 74 14.93 17.52 5.92
N ARG A 75 14.64 16.77 7.01
CA ARG A 75 14.01 15.45 6.92
C ARG A 75 12.65 15.50 6.23
N ARG A 76 11.85 16.53 6.52
CA ARG A 76 10.55 16.73 5.85
C ARG A 76 10.72 16.99 4.36
N MET A 77 11.68 17.85 3.99
CA MET A 77 11.97 18.14 2.59
C MET A 77 12.45 16.89 1.84
N GLU A 78 13.29 16.08 2.47
CA GLU A 78 13.74 14.81 1.90
C GLU A 78 12.59 13.84 1.68
N ALA A 79 11.68 13.68 2.65
CA ALA A 79 10.50 12.84 2.51
C ALA A 79 9.58 13.32 1.37
N LEU A 80 9.36 14.63 1.24
CA LEU A 80 8.58 15.19 0.13
C LEU A 80 9.25 14.96 -1.23
N ASN A 81 10.58 15.06 -1.30
CA ASN A 81 11.32 14.76 -2.52
C ASN A 81 11.22 13.28 -2.91
N GLN A 82 11.24 12.37 -1.92
CA GLN A 82 11.02 10.95 -2.14
C GLN A 82 9.59 10.68 -2.65
N GLU A 83 8.59 11.28 -2.03
CA GLU A 83 7.19 11.18 -2.46
C GLU A 83 7.01 11.65 -3.91
N ILE A 84 7.60 12.80 -4.27
CA ILE A 84 7.56 13.29 -5.66
C ILE A 84 8.22 12.31 -6.63
N ALA A 85 9.34 11.70 -6.24
CA ALA A 85 10.03 10.73 -7.09
C ALA A 85 9.18 9.46 -7.28
N ASP A 86 8.49 9.00 -6.24
CA ASP A 86 7.65 7.81 -6.31
C ASP A 86 6.38 8.05 -7.14
N ILE A 87 5.76 9.23 -7.03
CA ILE A 87 4.64 9.64 -7.90
C ILE A 87 5.08 9.59 -9.37
N ARG A 88 6.23 10.18 -9.71
CA ARG A 88 6.74 10.17 -11.09
C ARG A 88 6.95 8.75 -11.64
N LYS A 89 7.51 7.85 -10.84
CA LYS A 89 7.69 6.45 -11.25
C LYS A 89 6.35 5.75 -11.46
N GLN A 90 5.37 6.03 -10.60
CA GLN A 90 4.03 5.45 -10.72
C GLN A 90 3.32 5.96 -11.97
N ASP A 91 3.38 7.26 -12.26
CA ASP A 91 2.82 7.85 -13.47
C ASP A 91 3.47 7.27 -14.73
N LEU A 92 4.79 7.14 -14.74
CA LEU A 92 5.54 6.53 -15.83
C LEU A 92 5.13 5.07 -16.05
N PHE A 93 4.97 4.31 -14.98
CA PHE A 93 4.50 2.94 -15.06
C PHE A 93 3.08 2.85 -15.65
N ASN A 94 2.14 3.69 -15.18
CA ASN A 94 0.77 3.72 -15.69
C ASN A 94 0.69 4.15 -17.17
N ASP A 95 1.51 5.12 -17.57
CA ASP A 95 1.62 5.55 -18.97
C ASP A 95 2.12 4.41 -19.86
N LEU A 96 3.18 3.70 -19.44
CA LEU A 96 3.68 2.53 -20.16
C LEU A 96 2.65 1.40 -20.24
N GLN A 97 1.92 1.12 -19.16
CA GLN A 97 0.83 0.14 -19.20
C GLN A 97 -0.23 0.50 -20.24
N SER A 98 -0.58 1.79 -20.32
CA SER A 98 -1.60 2.28 -21.26
C SER A 98 -1.13 2.13 -22.70
N ARG A 99 0.10 2.55 -23.01
CA ARG A 99 0.69 2.42 -24.35
C ARG A 99 0.87 0.96 -24.78
N ILE A 100 1.27 0.07 -23.87
CA ILE A 100 1.33 -1.37 -24.14
C ILE A 100 -0.06 -1.91 -24.43
N ALA A 101 -1.09 -1.47 -23.69
CA ALA A 101 -2.47 -1.88 -23.95
C ALA A 101 -3.00 -1.38 -25.31
N GLU A 102 -2.49 -0.25 -25.81
CA GLU A 102 -2.73 0.25 -27.16
C GLU A 102 -2.00 -0.57 -28.24
N GLY A 103 -1.03 -1.41 -27.84
CA GLY A 103 -0.24 -2.26 -28.74
C GLY A 103 1.04 -1.62 -29.24
N GLU A 104 1.52 -0.54 -28.60
CA GLU A 104 2.84 0.03 -28.90
C GLU A 104 3.96 -0.89 -28.37
N ASP A 105 4.97 -1.14 -29.20
CA ASP A 105 6.20 -1.84 -28.81
C ASP A 105 7.17 -0.84 -28.16
N ILE A 106 7.41 -1.01 -26.86
CA ILE A 106 8.17 -0.05 -26.05
C ILE A 106 9.41 -0.73 -25.46
N PRO A 107 10.63 -0.24 -25.78
CA PRO A 107 11.86 -0.78 -25.20
C PRO A 107 11.98 -0.43 -23.71
N LEU A 108 11.68 -1.40 -22.85
CA LEU A 108 11.69 -1.27 -21.39
C LEU A 108 13.10 -1.01 -20.82
N GLU A 109 14.17 -1.26 -21.58
CA GLU A 109 15.56 -1.04 -21.17
C GLU A 109 15.89 0.44 -20.96
N ASN A 110 15.19 1.33 -21.66
CA ASN A 110 15.42 2.77 -21.58
C ASN A 110 14.91 3.38 -20.26
N TYR A 111 14.09 2.65 -19.50
CA TYR A 111 13.45 3.12 -18.29
C TYR A 111 14.14 2.55 -17.05
N THR A 112 15.25 3.17 -16.65
CA THR A 112 16.05 2.73 -15.48
C THR A 112 15.35 2.96 -14.15
N GLU A 113 14.36 3.84 -14.11
CA GLU A 113 13.60 4.21 -12.91
C GLU A 113 12.60 3.13 -12.48
N LEU A 114 12.30 2.18 -13.37
CA LEU A 114 11.36 1.09 -13.09
C LEU A 114 12.01 0.01 -12.23
N SER A 115 11.24 -0.46 -11.24
CA SER A 115 11.58 -1.67 -10.50
C SER A 115 11.66 -2.89 -11.43
N MET A 116 12.43 -3.90 -11.03
CA MET A 116 12.50 -5.17 -11.73
C MET A 116 11.12 -5.84 -11.83
N GLU A 117 10.33 -5.75 -10.76
CA GLU A 117 8.95 -6.29 -10.72
C GLU A 117 8.05 -5.57 -11.72
N GLN A 118 8.10 -4.23 -11.74
CA GLN A 118 7.34 -3.41 -12.68
C GLN A 118 7.72 -3.74 -14.13
N ARG A 119 9.01 -3.89 -14.42
CA ARG A 119 9.48 -4.31 -15.76
C ARG A 119 8.97 -5.69 -16.15
N GLN A 120 8.97 -6.65 -15.24
CA GLN A 120 8.43 -7.98 -15.51
C GLN A 120 6.92 -7.95 -15.79
N VAL A 121 6.17 -7.14 -15.03
CA VAL A 121 4.73 -6.95 -15.26
C VAL A 121 4.47 -6.36 -16.64
N LEU A 122 5.17 -5.27 -17.01
CA LEU A 122 5.02 -4.64 -18.32
C LEU A 122 5.37 -5.61 -19.46
N LYS A 123 6.47 -6.35 -19.31
CA LYS A 123 6.88 -7.36 -20.30
C LYS A 123 5.84 -8.47 -20.48
N ALA A 124 5.23 -8.94 -19.38
CA ALA A 124 4.17 -9.94 -19.45
C ALA A 124 2.90 -9.38 -20.12
N GLN A 125 2.58 -8.09 -19.89
CA GLN A 125 1.47 -7.42 -20.57
C GLN A 125 1.73 -7.27 -22.07
N GLU A 126 2.95 -6.88 -22.45
CA GLU A 126 3.37 -6.76 -23.84
C GLU A 126 3.26 -8.10 -24.58
N GLU A 127 3.73 -9.19 -23.96
CA GLU A 127 3.60 -10.54 -24.52
C GLU A 127 2.13 -10.96 -24.66
N ALA A 128 1.28 -10.65 -23.66
CA ALA A 128 -0.14 -10.96 -23.71
C ALA A 128 -0.87 -10.19 -24.83
N VAL A 129 -0.56 -8.91 -25.00
CA VAL A 129 -1.12 -8.07 -26.08
C VAL A 129 -0.66 -8.57 -27.44
N LYS A 130 0.63 -8.89 -27.58
CA LYS A 130 1.19 -9.46 -28.81
C LYS A 130 0.53 -10.77 -29.20
N ASN A 131 0.38 -11.71 -28.27
CA ASN A 131 -0.31 -12.97 -28.52
C ASN A 131 -1.75 -12.75 -28.98
N ARG A 132 -2.46 -11.78 -28.38
CA ARG A 132 -3.82 -11.43 -28.80
C ARG A 132 -3.86 -10.89 -30.23
N ILE A 133 -2.95 -9.99 -30.58
CA ILE A 133 -2.86 -9.44 -31.95
C ILE A 133 -2.55 -10.56 -32.95
N ASP A 134 -1.63 -11.46 -32.61
CA ASP A 134 -1.27 -12.60 -33.47
C ASP A 134 -2.43 -13.58 -33.64
N GLU A 135 -3.23 -13.83 -32.60
CA GLU A 135 -4.47 -14.64 -32.66
C GLU A 135 -5.54 -13.97 -33.54
N GLU A 136 -5.77 -12.66 -33.39
CA GLU A 136 -6.72 -11.89 -34.20
C GLU A 136 -6.31 -11.89 -35.69
N GLN A 137 -5.02 -11.76 -35.99
CA GLN A 137 -4.51 -11.85 -37.37
C GLN A 137 -4.62 -13.26 -37.97
N ASN A 138 -4.37 -14.31 -37.19
CA ASN A 138 -4.48 -15.69 -37.67
C ASN A 138 -5.93 -16.18 -37.80
N THR A 139 -6.87 -15.62 -37.02
CA THR A 139 -8.31 -15.92 -37.11
C THR A 139 -8.98 -15.20 -38.28
N GLY A 140 -8.52 -14.00 -38.64
CA GLY A 140 -9.02 -13.26 -39.82
C GLY A 140 -8.73 -13.91 -41.18
N LEU A 141 -7.81 -14.88 -41.27
CA LEU A 141 -7.53 -15.66 -42.49
C LEU A 141 -8.24 -17.02 -42.54
N ASN A 142 -8.89 -17.42 -41.44
CA ASN A 142 -9.66 -18.67 -41.35
C ASN A 142 -11.16 -18.37 -41.19
N GLU A 143 -11.71 -17.51 -42.05
CA GLU A 143 -13.16 -17.36 -42.15
C GLU A 143 -13.80 -18.65 -42.70
N ILE A 144 -14.81 -19.11 -41.95
CA ILE A 144 -15.66 -20.29 -42.14
C ILE A 144 -14.99 -21.61 -41.71
N PRO A 145 -15.26 -22.13 -40.49
CA PRO A 145 -15.10 -23.55 -40.26
C PRO A 145 -16.04 -24.27 -41.23
N ALA A 146 -15.49 -24.90 -42.27
CA ALA A 146 -16.25 -25.77 -43.14
C ALA A 146 -16.97 -26.80 -42.25
N ILE A 147 -18.30 -26.70 -42.17
CA ILE A 147 -19.13 -27.64 -41.41
C ILE A 147 -19.12 -28.96 -42.17
N HIS A 148 -18.03 -29.72 -42.10
CA HIS A 148 -18.01 -31.10 -42.54
C HIS A 148 -18.79 -31.90 -41.48
N SER A 149 -20.03 -32.26 -41.80
CA SER A 149 -20.74 -33.27 -41.04
C SER A 149 -19.96 -34.58 -41.17
N LYS A 150 -19.27 -34.98 -40.09
CA LYS A 150 -18.67 -36.32 -40.04
C LYS A 150 -19.79 -37.33 -40.34
N PRO A 151 -19.62 -38.27 -41.28
CA PRO A 151 -20.64 -39.28 -41.55
C PRO A 151 -20.92 -40.02 -40.24
N SER A 152 -22.16 -39.90 -39.77
CA SER A 152 -22.63 -40.49 -38.52
C SER A 152 -22.23 -41.96 -38.46
N ARG A 153 -21.39 -42.29 -37.48
CA ARG A 153 -20.91 -43.64 -37.20
C ARG A 153 -22.16 -44.48 -36.92
N ARG A 154 -22.60 -45.27 -37.89
CA ARG A 154 -23.68 -46.25 -37.72
C ARG A 154 -23.29 -47.18 -36.57
N PHE A 155 -23.83 -46.90 -35.38
CA PHE A 155 -23.79 -47.81 -34.24
C PHE A 155 -24.41 -49.13 -34.68
N GLY A 156 -23.61 -50.20 -34.74
CA GLY A 156 -24.12 -51.56 -34.95
C GLY A 156 -23.38 -52.43 -35.97
N ALA A 157 -22.46 -51.90 -36.78
CA ALA A 157 -21.80 -52.70 -37.82
C ALA A 157 -20.74 -53.70 -37.29
N GLY A 158 -20.34 -53.64 -36.01
CA GLY A 158 -19.31 -54.51 -35.41
C GLY A 158 -19.77 -55.43 -34.28
N GLN A 159 -20.84 -55.09 -33.55
CA GLN A 159 -21.21 -55.83 -32.32
C GLN A 159 -21.77 -57.24 -32.58
N ARG A 160 -22.39 -57.50 -33.74
CA ARG A 160 -22.93 -58.83 -34.04
C ARG A 160 -21.83 -59.90 -34.17
N HIS A 161 -20.67 -59.54 -34.72
CA HIS A 161 -19.56 -60.49 -34.90
C HIS A 161 -18.81 -60.80 -33.60
N GLU A 162 -18.84 -59.90 -32.61
CA GLU A 162 -18.21 -60.16 -31.29
C GLU A 162 -19.11 -61.02 -30.39
N ALA A 163 -20.43 -60.88 -30.48
CA ALA A 163 -21.38 -61.70 -29.71
C ALA A 163 -21.35 -63.19 -30.10
N GLU A 164 -21.19 -63.52 -31.38
CA GLU A 164 -21.08 -64.90 -31.85
C GLU A 164 -19.84 -65.62 -31.29
N LYS A 165 -18.71 -64.92 -31.16
CA LYS A 165 -17.47 -65.48 -30.62
C LYS A 165 -17.54 -65.83 -29.13
N GLN A 166 -18.41 -65.16 -28.37
CA GLN A 166 -18.58 -65.44 -26.94
C GLN A 166 -19.56 -66.59 -26.67
N GLN A 167 -20.51 -66.88 -27.56
CA GLN A 167 -21.42 -68.01 -27.40
C GLN A 167 -20.77 -69.37 -27.64
N THR A 168 -19.71 -69.46 -28.46
CA THR A 168 -19.02 -70.73 -28.73
C THR A 168 -18.00 -71.14 -27.65
N ARG A 169 -17.85 -70.34 -26.58
CA ARG A 169 -16.94 -70.62 -25.44
C ARG A 169 -17.67 -71.18 -24.22
N VAL A 170 -18.84 -71.79 -24.42
CA VAL A 170 -19.42 -72.68 -23.42
C VAL A 170 -18.94 -74.09 -23.73
N GLU A 171 -18.02 -74.58 -22.89
CA GLU A 171 -17.41 -75.90 -23.01
C GLU A 171 -18.48 -76.99 -23.13
N LYS A 172 -18.29 -77.90 -24.08
CA LYS A 172 -19.16 -79.07 -24.26
C LYS A 172 -19.08 -79.90 -22.95
N PRO A 173 -20.21 -80.24 -22.30
CA PRO A 173 -20.16 -81.10 -21.12
C PRO A 173 -19.59 -82.47 -21.50
N ILE A 174 -18.62 -82.93 -20.73
CA ILE A 174 -18.01 -84.26 -20.87
C ILE A 174 -19.12 -85.28 -20.56
N PRO A 175 -19.38 -86.27 -21.44
CA PRO A 175 -20.37 -87.30 -21.14
C PRO A 175 -19.92 -88.16 -19.95
N PRO A 176 -20.83 -88.52 -19.02
CA PRO A 176 -20.48 -89.39 -17.90
C PRO A 176 -20.10 -90.78 -18.44
N SER A 177 -18.90 -91.22 -18.11
CA SER A 177 -18.39 -92.54 -18.44
C SER A 177 -18.88 -93.57 -17.42
N GLY A 178 -19.68 -94.54 -17.88
CA GLY A 178 -19.87 -95.85 -17.23
C GLY A 178 -20.87 -95.88 -16.09
#